data_AF-A0A7Y5VQ72-F1
#
_entry.id   AF-A0A7Y5VQ72-F1
#
_cell.length_a   1.000
_cell.length_b   1.000
_cell.length_c   1.000
_cell.angle_alpha   90.00
_cell.angle_beta   90.00
_cell.angle_gamma   90.00
#
_symmetry.space_group_name_H-M   'P 1'
#
loop_
_entity.id
_entity.type
_entity.pdbx_description
1 polymer ?
#
loop_
_entity_poly.entity_id
_entity_poly.type
_entity_poly.pdbx_seq_one_letter_code
_entity_poly.pdbx_strand_id
1 'polypeptide(L)'
;MGSDTEKELHQRFVAVCEQHTQAEVARRTGIPAHYIYRYVKGTRIPAELCSRLVEGLNINPAWLLAGQGAMSLSEVSDQVSSMAKDMTELVKAMAAVSRMKLGSLTGKERNRIFRELSETLAAYEALRNDLRRKTRPYLEELLQDMARALEQHKLERAGELKTAIEQLVPLCDNEKLELDQLGLFANYHFKQLDFARALDYRRESFSRMFRNKARLTPEDARECTAFGRVLIQNGHLVEARGLLKGFRAMVESYSQGWREMHPLCMLFGWSELELGNMLEGRSLIEQSFAHMDDEHRNLTAGIVLRAALYAGK
;
A
#
# COMPACT_ATOMS: atom_id res chain seq x y z
N MET A 1 16.05 10.15 -2.72
CA MET A 1 14.73 9.57 -3.06
C MET A 1 14.35 9.65 -4.55
N GLY A 2 15.15 10.23 -5.47
CA GLY A 2 14.73 10.41 -6.87
C GLY A 2 15.14 9.33 -7.89
N SER A 3 15.99 8.36 -7.52
CA SER A 3 16.55 7.36 -8.45
C SER A 3 15.52 6.34 -8.95
N ASP A 4 14.68 5.83 -8.04
CA ASP A 4 13.89 4.63 -8.33
C ASP A 4 12.60 4.98 -9.07
N THR A 5 11.96 6.10 -8.72
CA THR A 5 10.78 6.62 -9.43
C THR A 5 11.08 6.97 -10.89
N GLU A 6 12.27 7.50 -11.20
CA GLU A 6 12.67 7.80 -12.59
C GLU A 6 12.95 6.52 -13.41
N LYS A 7 13.54 5.49 -12.79
CA LYS A 7 13.74 4.18 -13.45
C LYS A 7 12.41 3.50 -13.75
N GLU A 8 11.48 3.53 -12.81
CA GLU A 8 10.14 2.96 -12.99
C GLU A 8 9.33 3.69 -14.07
N LEU A 9 9.33 5.03 -14.06
CA LEU A 9 8.69 5.82 -15.13
C LEU A 9 9.29 5.48 -16.50
N HIS A 10 10.62 5.28 -16.54
CA HIS A 10 11.31 4.89 -17.76
C HIS A 10 10.89 3.50 -18.26
N GLN A 11 10.81 2.50 -17.38
CA GLN A 11 10.31 1.17 -17.73
C GLN A 11 8.88 1.22 -18.28
N ARG A 12 8.01 2.03 -17.69
CA ARG A 12 6.63 2.20 -18.16
C ARG A 12 6.58 2.86 -19.54
N PHE A 13 7.41 3.88 -19.77
CA PHE A 13 7.51 4.47 -21.09
C PHE A 13 8.03 3.49 -22.15
N VAL A 14 8.96 2.61 -21.80
CA VAL A 14 9.41 1.52 -22.68
C VAL A 14 8.23 0.58 -23.00
N ALA A 15 7.42 0.20 -22.01
CA ALA A 15 6.23 -0.62 -22.23
C ALA A 15 5.20 0.05 -23.18
N VAL A 16 5.03 1.38 -23.10
CA VAL A 16 4.21 2.11 -24.10
C VAL A 16 4.78 1.97 -25.50
N CYS A 17 6.11 2.02 -25.63
CA CYS A 17 6.81 1.87 -26.92
C CYS A 17 6.85 0.42 -27.44
N GLU A 18 6.52 -0.56 -26.61
CA GLU A 18 6.33 -1.96 -27.01
C GLU A 18 4.92 -2.18 -27.59
N GLN A 19 3.90 -1.53 -27.01
CA GLN A 19 2.53 -1.58 -27.54
C GLN A 19 2.29 -0.65 -28.73
N HIS A 20 2.99 0.48 -28.78
CA HIS A 20 2.92 1.44 -29.87
C HIS A 20 4.31 1.64 -30.47
N THR A 21 4.45 1.50 -31.79
CA THR A 21 5.75 1.73 -32.43
C THR A 21 6.27 3.13 -32.13
N GLN A 22 7.60 3.33 -32.05
CA GLN A 22 8.15 4.66 -31.76
C GLN A 22 7.72 5.73 -32.77
N ALA A 23 7.44 5.34 -34.02
CA ALA A 23 6.88 6.20 -35.05
C ALA A 23 5.41 6.58 -34.76
N GLU A 24 4.60 5.62 -34.29
CA GLU A 24 3.23 5.85 -33.81
C GLU A 24 3.24 6.84 -32.64
N VAL A 25 4.10 6.60 -31.64
CA VAL A 25 4.27 7.48 -30.47
C VAL A 25 4.68 8.88 -30.92
N ALA A 26 5.66 9.01 -31.81
CA ALA A 26 6.11 10.30 -32.33
C ALA A 26 4.99 11.07 -33.05
N ARG A 27 4.21 10.37 -33.89
CA ARG A 27 3.09 10.95 -34.63
C ARG A 27 1.97 11.42 -33.70
N ARG A 28 1.56 10.57 -32.75
CA ARG A 28 0.44 10.81 -31.84
C ARG A 28 0.74 11.86 -30.77
N THR A 29 2.00 11.92 -30.31
CA THR A 29 2.44 12.91 -29.33
C THR A 29 2.98 14.19 -29.99
N GLY A 30 3.23 14.20 -31.30
CA GLY A 30 3.89 15.32 -31.98
C GLY A 30 5.31 15.58 -31.49
N ILE A 31 5.95 14.61 -30.83
CA ILE A 31 7.36 14.67 -30.41
C ILE A 31 8.20 14.00 -31.49
N PRO A 32 9.29 14.63 -31.98
CA PRO A 32 10.10 14.03 -33.04
C PRO A 32 10.65 12.64 -32.66
N ALA A 33 10.65 11.71 -33.61
CA ALA A 33 11.03 10.30 -33.38
C ALA A 33 12.43 10.14 -32.77
N HIS A 34 13.38 11.03 -33.09
CA HIS A 34 14.73 10.99 -32.51
C HIS A 34 14.74 11.29 -31.00
N TYR A 35 13.80 12.11 -30.49
CA TYR A 35 13.64 12.32 -29.05
C TYR A 35 13.02 11.10 -28.37
N ILE A 36 12.00 10.49 -28.99
CA ILE A 36 11.40 9.24 -28.51
C ILE A 36 12.48 8.15 -28.36
N TYR A 37 13.32 7.97 -29.38
CA TYR A 37 14.45 7.05 -29.33
C TYR A 37 15.41 7.35 -28.17
N ARG A 38 15.76 8.63 -27.94
CA ARG A 38 16.62 9.03 -26.82
C ARG A 38 15.97 8.70 -25.47
N TYR A 39 14.68 8.97 -25.31
CA TYR A 39 13.97 8.66 -24.06
C TYR A 39 13.92 7.16 -23.82
N VAL A 40 13.73 6.31 -24.85
CA VAL A 40 13.80 4.84 -24.74
C VAL A 40 15.19 4.36 -24.33
N LYS A 41 16.25 5.08 -24.70
CA LYS A 41 17.64 4.74 -24.32
C LYS A 41 18.05 5.15 -22.90
N GLY A 42 17.11 5.60 -22.06
CA GLY A 42 17.37 5.93 -20.67
C GLY A 42 17.63 7.41 -20.41
N THR A 43 17.36 8.29 -21.38
CA THR A 43 17.37 9.73 -21.12
C THR A 43 16.16 10.11 -20.27
N ARG A 44 16.33 11.05 -19.34
CA ARG A 44 15.26 11.52 -18.46
C ARG A 44 14.00 11.90 -19.24
N ILE A 45 12.86 11.37 -18.81
CA ILE A 45 11.56 11.60 -19.44
C ILE A 45 11.01 12.95 -18.98
N PRO A 46 10.73 13.90 -19.90
CA PRO A 46 10.15 15.18 -19.53
C PRO A 46 8.65 15.02 -19.23
N ALA A 47 8.15 15.80 -18.28
CA ALA A 47 6.72 15.82 -17.93
C ALA A 47 5.82 16.18 -19.13
N GLU A 48 6.31 16.95 -20.08
CA GLU A 48 5.60 17.24 -21.33
C GLU A 48 5.32 15.98 -22.15
N LEU A 49 6.28 15.06 -22.24
CA LEU A 49 6.06 13.78 -22.93
C LEU A 49 4.95 12.99 -22.21
N CYS A 50 4.95 12.95 -20.88
CA CYS A 50 3.88 12.28 -20.13
C CYS A 50 2.49 12.86 -20.45
N SER A 51 2.36 14.19 -20.47
CA SER A 51 1.10 14.86 -20.85
C SER A 51 0.63 14.47 -22.25
N ARG A 52 1.55 14.45 -23.22
CA ARG A 52 1.21 14.12 -24.61
C ARG A 52 0.92 12.65 -24.84
N LEU A 53 1.48 11.75 -24.03
CA LEU A 53 1.12 10.33 -24.05
C LEU A 53 -0.31 10.12 -23.56
N VAL A 54 -0.70 10.81 -22.49
CA VAL A 54 -2.07 10.78 -21.96
C VAL A 54 -3.05 11.28 -23.02
N GLU A 55 -2.78 12.42 -23.66
CA GLU A 55 -3.69 13.01 -24.66
C GLU A 55 -3.68 12.27 -26.01
N GLY A 56 -2.49 11.97 -26.53
CA GLY A 56 -2.32 11.47 -27.91
C GLY A 56 -2.56 9.97 -28.06
N LEU A 57 -2.30 9.20 -26.99
CA LEU A 57 -2.42 7.74 -26.98
C LEU A 57 -3.49 7.24 -25.99
N ASN A 58 -4.20 8.14 -25.32
CA ASN A 58 -5.20 7.81 -24.31
C ASN A 58 -4.62 6.92 -23.19
N ILE A 59 -3.37 7.19 -22.79
CA ILE A 59 -2.68 6.45 -21.72
C ILE A 59 -3.21 6.90 -20.36
N ASN A 60 -3.43 5.94 -19.46
CA ASN A 60 -3.83 6.19 -18.09
C ASN A 60 -2.70 6.89 -17.31
N PRO A 61 -2.92 8.14 -16.82
CA PRO A 61 -1.91 8.88 -16.08
C PRO A 61 -1.53 8.21 -14.74
N ALA A 62 -2.45 7.48 -14.10
CA ALA A 62 -2.15 6.71 -12.88
C ALA A 62 -1.17 5.58 -13.18
N TRP A 63 -1.39 4.85 -14.28
CA TRP A 63 -0.48 3.82 -14.74
C TRP A 63 0.88 4.42 -15.12
N LEU A 64 0.90 5.49 -15.92
CA LEU A 64 2.16 6.06 -16.41
C LEU A 64 3.06 6.55 -15.28
N LEU A 65 2.49 7.25 -14.29
CA LEU A 65 3.26 7.89 -13.23
C LEU A 65 3.55 6.97 -12.04
N ALA A 66 2.57 6.15 -11.64
CA ALA A 66 2.64 5.31 -10.45
C ALA A 66 2.71 3.80 -10.75
N GLY A 67 2.51 3.38 -12.00
CA GLY A 67 2.56 1.98 -12.41
C GLY A 67 1.33 1.15 -12.08
N GLN A 68 0.19 1.78 -11.82
CA GLN A 68 -1.01 1.11 -11.33
C GLN A 68 -2.18 1.18 -12.31
N GLY A 69 -2.92 0.08 -12.42
CA GLY A 69 -4.08 -0.07 -13.30
C GLY A 69 -3.73 -0.48 -14.73
N ALA A 70 -4.73 -0.43 -15.61
CA ALA A 70 -4.55 -0.67 -17.03
C ALA A 70 -3.80 0.49 -17.69
N MET A 71 -3.01 0.17 -18.72
CA MET A 71 -2.25 1.18 -19.48
C MET A 71 -3.17 2.14 -20.24
N SER A 72 -4.32 1.66 -20.74
CA SER A 72 -5.27 2.47 -21.50
C SER A 72 -6.33 3.09 -20.59
N LEU A 73 -6.67 4.37 -20.83
CA LEU A 73 -7.81 5.05 -20.21
C LEU A 73 -9.16 4.40 -20.59
N SER A 74 -9.24 3.71 -21.72
CA SER A 74 -10.49 3.06 -22.16
C SER A 74 -10.88 1.83 -21.32
N GLU A 75 -9.96 1.31 -20.51
CA GLU A 75 -10.17 0.14 -19.65
C GLU A 75 -10.54 0.53 -18.21
N VAL A 76 -10.75 1.83 -17.97
CA VAL A 76 -11.00 2.39 -16.65
C VAL A 76 -12.50 2.74 -16.51
N SER A 77 -13.14 2.40 -15.39
CA SER A 77 -14.59 2.59 -15.20
C SER A 77 -15.00 4.08 -15.19
N ASP A 78 -16.26 4.37 -15.53
CA ASP A 78 -16.81 5.73 -15.66
C ASP A 78 -16.62 6.62 -14.42
N GLN A 79 -16.59 6.04 -13.21
CA GLN A 79 -16.34 6.78 -11.97
C GLN A 79 -14.89 7.26 -11.83
N VAL A 80 -13.92 6.52 -12.37
CA VAL A 80 -12.50 6.91 -12.39
C VAL A 80 -12.23 7.98 -13.46
N SER A 81 -13.11 8.15 -14.44
CA SER A 81 -12.97 9.16 -15.50
C SER A 81 -12.89 10.60 -14.98
N SER A 82 -13.64 10.94 -13.92
CA SER A 82 -13.55 12.26 -13.28
C SER A 82 -12.20 12.49 -12.59
N MET A 83 -11.66 11.44 -11.97
CA MET A 83 -10.34 11.48 -11.32
C MET A 83 -9.20 11.49 -12.35
N ALA A 84 -9.35 10.77 -13.45
CA ALA A 84 -8.43 10.80 -14.59
C ALA A 84 -8.34 12.20 -15.21
N LYS A 85 -9.45 12.94 -15.24
CA LYS A 85 -9.46 14.35 -15.66
C LYS A 85 -8.66 15.23 -14.70
N ASP A 86 -8.92 15.12 -13.40
CA ASP A 86 -8.18 15.89 -12.37
C ASP A 86 -6.68 15.52 -12.37
N MET A 87 -6.32 14.26 -12.61
CA MET A 87 -4.93 13.80 -12.81
C MET A 87 -4.29 14.37 -14.07
N THR A 88 -5.03 14.42 -15.18
CA THR A 88 -4.54 14.98 -16.44
C THR A 88 -4.20 16.46 -16.28
N GLU A 89 -5.05 17.21 -15.58
CA GLU A 89 -4.79 18.62 -15.25
C GLU A 89 -3.57 18.77 -14.32
N LEU A 90 -3.37 17.84 -13.39
CA LEU A 90 -2.19 17.81 -12.53
C LEU A 90 -0.89 17.57 -13.32
N VAL A 91 -0.92 16.65 -14.31
CA VAL A 91 0.21 16.40 -15.22
C VAL A 91 0.52 17.61 -16.10
N LYS A 92 -0.51 18.29 -16.62
CA LYS A 92 -0.34 19.52 -17.41
C LYS A 92 0.31 20.63 -16.58
N ALA A 93 -0.13 20.82 -15.34
CA ALA A 93 0.47 21.77 -14.42
C ALA A 93 1.94 21.43 -14.14
N MET A 94 2.28 20.16 -13.91
CA MET A 94 3.68 19.72 -13.78
C MET A 94 4.52 19.98 -15.03
N ALA A 95 3.96 19.77 -16.23
CA ALA A 95 4.64 20.06 -17.49
C ALA A 95 4.89 21.56 -17.70
N ALA A 96 3.95 22.42 -17.28
CA ALA A 96 4.13 23.87 -17.28
C ALA A 96 5.26 24.30 -16.34
N VAL A 97 5.27 23.80 -15.10
CA VAL A 97 6.33 24.05 -14.11
C VAL A 97 7.70 23.55 -14.61
N SER A 98 7.74 22.38 -15.26
CA SER A 98 8.98 21.81 -15.80
C SER A 98 9.56 22.64 -16.95
N ARG A 99 8.72 23.23 -17.81
CA ARG A 99 9.15 24.10 -18.93
C ARG A 99 9.67 25.45 -18.45
N MET A 100 9.22 25.92 -17.29
CA MET A 100 9.62 27.20 -16.69
C MET A 100 11.00 27.14 -15.99
N LYS A 101 11.66 25.97 -15.89
CA LYS A 101 13.02 25.86 -15.33
C LYS A 101 14.11 26.36 -16.29
N LEU A 102 14.37 27.66 -16.21
CA LEU A 102 15.68 28.35 -16.21
C LEU A 102 16.75 27.87 -17.21
N GLY A 103 16.59 28.29 -18.47
CA GLY A 103 17.69 28.59 -19.37
C GLY A 103 17.78 30.10 -19.61
N SER A 104 18.82 30.74 -19.07
CA SER A 104 19.29 32.11 -19.36
C SER A 104 18.26 33.26 -19.34
N LEU A 105 17.86 33.79 -18.17
CA LEU A 105 17.04 35.00 -18.14
C LEU A 105 17.54 36.03 -17.12
N THR A 106 17.67 37.26 -17.61
CA THR A 106 18.20 38.44 -16.91
C THR A 106 17.19 38.99 -15.88
N GLY A 107 17.67 39.84 -14.96
CA GLY A 107 17.06 40.08 -13.64
C GLY A 107 15.58 40.53 -13.57
N LYS A 108 15.01 41.16 -14.61
CA LYS A 108 13.59 41.56 -14.61
C LYS A 108 12.64 40.44 -15.09
N GLU A 109 13.02 39.69 -16.13
CA GLU A 109 12.26 38.51 -16.59
C GLU A 109 12.26 37.40 -15.55
N ARG A 110 13.37 37.25 -14.81
CA ARG A 110 13.50 36.29 -13.70
C ARG A 110 12.41 36.46 -12.62
N ASN A 111 12.10 37.71 -12.23
CA ASN A 111 11.09 37.97 -11.20
C ASN A 111 9.67 37.68 -11.68
N ARG A 112 9.36 37.97 -12.95
CA ARG A 112 8.07 37.62 -13.55
C ARG A 112 7.88 36.11 -13.61
N ILE A 113 8.91 35.38 -14.04
CA ILE A 113 8.87 33.91 -14.13
C ILE A 113 8.77 33.26 -12.75
N PHE A 114 9.44 33.79 -11.73
CA PHE A 114 9.24 33.28 -10.37
C PHE A 114 7.80 33.47 -9.87
N ARG A 115 7.15 34.59 -10.25
CA ARG A 115 5.75 34.81 -9.91
C ARG A 115 4.84 33.82 -10.63
N GLU A 116 5.01 33.65 -11.94
CA GLU A 116 4.25 32.68 -12.74
C GLU A 116 4.49 31.23 -12.26
N LEU A 117 5.73 30.88 -11.88
CA LEU A 117 6.07 29.59 -11.29
C LEU A 117 5.40 29.40 -9.93
N SER A 118 5.42 30.43 -9.07
CA SER A 118 4.77 30.39 -7.76
C SER A 118 3.25 30.25 -7.89
N GLU A 119 2.63 30.94 -8.84
CA GLU A 119 1.19 30.83 -9.14
C GLU A 119 0.83 29.45 -9.69
N THR A 120 1.65 28.90 -10.60
CA THR A 120 1.44 27.56 -11.15
C THR A 120 1.64 26.46 -10.10
N LEU A 121 2.64 26.60 -9.22
CA LEU A 121 2.85 25.70 -8.09
C LEU A 121 1.68 25.76 -7.10
N ALA A 122 1.18 26.96 -6.79
CA ALA A 122 0.01 27.12 -5.94
C ALA A 122 -1.25 26.48 -6.56
N ALA A 123 -1.45 26.65 -7.87
CA ALA A 123 -2.55 26.00 -8.60
C ALA A 123 -2.43 24.47 -8.59
N TYR A 124 -1.21 23.95 -8.76
CA TYR A 124 -0.91 22.52 -8.66
C TYR A 124 -1.20 21.97 -7.26
N GLU A 125 -0.75 22.64 -6.20
CA GLU A 125 -1.01 22.23 -4.83
C GLU A 125 -2.51 22.29 -4.50
N ALA A 126 -3.22 23.31 -4.96
CA ALA A 126 -4.67 23.42 -4.82
C ALA A 126 -5.40 22.24 -5.49
N LEU A 127 -5.02 21.90 -6.72
CA LEU A 127 -5.60 20.77 -7.45
C LEU A 127 -5.30 19.43 -6.75
N ARG A 128 -4.05 19.23 -6.30
CA ARG A 128 -3.66 18.05 -5.54
C ARG A 128 -4.47 17.93 -4.24
N ASN A 129 -4.67 19.03 -3.53
CA ASN A 129 -5.47 19.05 -2.30
C ASN A 129 -6.96 18.80 -2.57
N ASP A 130 -7.50 19.31 -3.67
CA ASP A 130 -8.88 19.03 -4.07
C ASP A 130 -9.07 17.55 -4.44
N LEU A 131 -8.15 16.99 -5.24
CA LEU A 131 -8.13 15.56 -5.58
C LEU A 131 -8.07 14.69 -4.32
N ARG A 132 -7.20 15.03 -3.36
CA ARG A 132 -7.10 14.34 -2.06
C ARG A 132 -8.42 14.37 -1.31
N ARG A 133 -9.01 15.55 -1.19
CA ARG A 133 -10.28 15.76 -0.48
C ARG A 133 -11.41 14.92 -1.09
N LYS A 134 -11.46 14.84 -2.43
CA LYS A 134 -12.45 14.02 -3.15
C LYS A 134 -12.17 12.53 -3.04
N THR A 135 -10.91 12.11 -3.16
CA THR A 135 -10.53 10.69 -3.22
C THR A 135 -10.66 10.00 -1.85
N ARG A 136 -10.38 10.73 -0.77
CA ARG A 136 -10.39 10.18 0.59
C ARG A 136 -11.66 9.43 0.98
N PRO A 137 -12.88 10.01 0.89
CA PRO A 137 -14.10 9.30 1.28
C PRO A 137 -14.34 8.05 0.45
N TYR A 138 -13.99 8.06 -0.85
CA TYR A 138 -14.12 6.87 -1.70
C TYR A 138 -13.13 5.77 -1.30
N LEU A 139 -11.90 6.14 -0.96
CA LEU A 139 -10.93 5.17 -0.46
C LEU A 139 -11.40 4.56 0.87
N GLU A 140 -11.93 5.36 1.79
CA GLU A 140 -12.51 4.90 3.05
C GLU A 140 -13.67 3.91 2.80
N GLU A 141 -14.56 4.21 1.85
CA GLU A 141 -15.66 3.33 1.45
C GLU A 141 -15.16 2.00 0.86
N LEU A 142 -14.21 2.04 -0.07
CA LEU A 142 -13.66 0.83 -0.68
C LEU A 142 -12.94 -0.06 0.35
N LEU A 143 -12.20 0.53 1.30
CA LEU A 143 -11.56 -0.22 2.38
C LEU A 143 -12.61 -0.92 3.26
N GLN A 144 -13.71 -0.24 3.60
CA GLN A 144 -14.81 -0.83 4.35
C GLN A 144 -15.54 -1.93 3.58
N ASP A 145 -15.75 -1.75 2.28
CA ASP A 145 -16.33 -2.78 1.41
C ASP A 145 -15.41 -4.00 1.31
N MET A 146 -14.10 -3.79 1.22
CA MET A 146 -13.12 -4.87 1.17
C MET A 146 -13.08 -5.64 2.49
N ALA A 147 -13.10 -4.94 3.63
CA ALA A 147 -13.18 -5.55 4.94
C ALA A 147 -14.42 -6.46 5.05
N ARG A 148 -15.60 -5.94 4.69
CA ARG A 148 -16.86 -6.70 4.66
C ARG A 148 -16.80 -7.91 3.72
N ALA A 149 -16.20 -7.75 2.54
CA ALA A 149 -16.03 -8.86 1.59
C ALA A 149 -15.12 -9.97 2.16
N LEU A 150 -14.03 -9.60 2.85
CA LEU A 150 -13.12 -10.55 3.51
C LEU A 150 -13.77 -11.28 4.69
N GLU A 151 -14.57 -10.59 5.50
CA GLU A 151 -15.38 -11.18 6.58
C GLU A 151 -16.39 -12.20 6.02
N GLN A 152 -17.05 -11.87 4.91
CA GLN A 152 -18.00 -12.76 4.23
C GLN A 152 -17.34 -13.83 3.35
N HIS A 153 -16.01 -13.96 3.39
CA HIS A 153 -15.24 -14.90 2.56
C HIS A 153 -15.45 -14.75 1.03
N LYS A 154 -15.84 -13.56 0.57
CA LYS A 154 -16.03 -13.24 -0.86
C LYS A 154 -14.70 -12.80 -1.50
N LEU A 155 -13.80 -13.76 -1.71
CA LEU A 155 -12.42 -13.48 -2.14
C LEU A 155 -12.32 -12.88 -3.55
N GLU A 156 -13.17 -13.27 -4.50
CA GLU A 156 -13.18 -12.67 -5.84
C GLU A 156 -13.48 -11.17 -5.78
N ARG A 157 -14.57 -10.81 -5.08
CA ARG A 157 -14.94 -9.42 -4.85
C ARG A 157 -13.86 -8.63 -4.11
N ALA A 158 -13.22 -9.23 -3.12
CA ALA A 158 -12.10 -8.60 -2.42
C ALA A 158 -10.90 -8.34 -3.35
N GLY A 159 -10.66 -9.20 -4.35
CA GLY A 159 -9.63 -9.01 -5.37
C GLY A 159 -9.91 -7.83 -6.31
N GLU A 160 -11.18 -7.67 -6.72
CA GLU A 160 -11.62 -6.50 -7.49
C GLU A 160 -11.41 -5.20 -6.69
N LEU A 161 -11.87 -5.20 -5.43
CA LEU A 161 -11.73 -4.05 -4.52
C LEU A 161 -10.26 -3.73 -4.24
N LYS A 162 -9.42 -4.75 -4.04
CA LYS A 162 -7.97 -4.58 -3.88
C LYS A 162 -7.37 -3.81 -5.05
N THR A 163 -7.73 -4.18 -6.28
CA THR A 163 -7.22 -3.53 -7.51
C THR A 163 -7.66 -2.06 -7.57
N ALA A 164 -8.90 -1.75 -7.21
CA ALA A 164 -9.40 -0.38 -7.15
C ALA A 164 -8.70 0.45 -6.06
N ILE A 165 -8.52 -0.12 -4.86
CA ILE A 165 -7.82 0.52 -3.74
C ILE A 165 -6.37 0.84 -4.11
N GLU A 166 -5.66 -0.09 -4.77
CA GLU A 166 -4.28 0.13 -5.21
C GLU A 166 -4.16 1.41 -6.03
N GLN A 167 -5.10 1.66 -6.95
CA GLN A 167 -5.10 2.83 -7.83
C GLN A 167 -5.39 4.15 -7.10
N LEU A 168 -6.15 4.12 -6.00
CA LEU A 168 -6.59 5.33 -5.30
C LEU A 168 -5.64 5.78 -4.20
N VAL A 169 -4.94 4.85 -3.56
CA VAL A 169 -4.10 5.13 -2.39
C VAL A 169 -3.06 6.24 -2.64
N PRO A 170 -2.29 6.24 -3.74
CA PRO A 170 -1.26 7.26 -3.98
C PRO A 170 -1.82 8.70 -4.06
N LEU A 171 -3.13 8.83 -4.25
CA LEU A 171 -3.82 10.11 -4.41
C LEU A 171 -4.29 10.70 -3.09
N CYS A 172 -4.37 9.88 -2.04
CA CYS A 172 -4.96 10.30 -0.77
C CYS A 172 -3.93 10.87 0.22
N ASP A 173 -2.65 10.48 0.11
CA ASP A 173 -1.55 10.86 1.03
C ASP A 173 -1.99 10.86 2.51
N ASN A 174 -2.50 9.72 2.96
CA ASN A 174 -3.01 9.52 4.30
C ASN A 174 -2.43 8.25 4.88
N GLU A 175 -1.45 8.42 5.77
CA GLU A 175 -0.72 7.31 6.39
C GLU A 175 -1.64 6.32 7.10
N LYS A 176 -2.73 6.77 7.72
CA LYS A 176 -3.68 5.87 8.38
C LYS A 176 -4.37 4.95 7.37
N LEU A 177 -4.88 5.51 6.27
CA LEU A 177 -5.57 4.73 5.24
C LEU A 177 -4.62 3.79 4.50
N GLU A 178 -3.35 4.18 4.34
CA GLU A 178 -2.31 3.30 3.82
C GLU A 178 -2.03 2.13 4.75
N LEU A 179 -1.99 2.35 6.07
CA LEU A 179 -1.84 1.25 7.04
C LEU A 179 -3.06 0.32 7.02
N ASP A 180 -4.28 0.88 6.99
CA ASP A 180 -5.51 0.10 6.89
C ASP A 180 -5.53 -0.76 5.61
N GLN A 181 -5.08 -0.19 4.47
CA GLN A 181 -4.89 -0.93 3.22
C GLN A 181 -3.91 -2.08 3.39
N LEU A 182 -2.71 -1.84 3.94
CA LEU A 182 -1.69 -2.89 4.10
C LEU A 182 -2.23 -4.05 4.96
N GLY A 183 -2.96 -3.74 6.03
CA GLY A 183 -3.63 -4.73 6.87
C GLY A 183 -4.66 -5.58 6.11
N LEU A 184 -5.51 -4.94 5.29
CA LEU A 184 -6.50 -5.64 4.46
C LEU A 184 -5.87 -6.48 3.35
N PHE A 185 -4.79 -6.00 2.74
CA PHE A 185 -4.08 -6.73 1.70
C PHE A 185 -3.37 -7.95 2.27
N ALA A 186 -2.76 -7.81 3.44
CA ALA A 186 -2.22 -8.94 4.18
C ALA A 186 -3.31 -9.98 4.50
N ASN A 187 -4.49 -9.55 4.95
CA ASN A 187 -5.61 -10.45 5.24
C ASN A 187 -6.14 -11.16 3.99
N TYR A 188 -6.22 -10.44 2.87
CA TYR A 188 -6.60 -11.02 1.58
C TYR A 188 -5.64 -12.14 1.16
N HIS A 189 -4.34 -11.87 1.15
CA HIS A 189 -3.33 -12.87 0.78
C HIS A 189 -3.28 -14.04 1.77
N PHE A 190 -3.44 -13.77 3.06
CA PHE A 190 -3.53 -14.81 4.08
C PHE A 190 -4.71 -15.76 3.83
N LYS A 191 -5.90 -15.24 3.48
CA LYS A 191 -7.08 -16.06 3.17
C LYS A 191 -6.93 -16.84 1.85
N GLN A 192 -6.08 -16.37 0.94
CA GLN A 192 -5.69 -17.08 -0.28
C GLN A 192 -4.57 -18.10 -0.06
N LEU A 193 -4.10 -18.28 1.19
CA LEU A 193 -2.96 -19.12 1.55
C LEU A 193 -1.62 -18.66 0.92
N ASP A 194 -1.56 -17.43 0.43
CA ASP A 194 -0.34 -16.78 -0.05
C ASP A 194 0.37 -16.11 1.11
N PHE A 195 0.95 -16.93 1.99
CA PHE A 195 1.58 -16.47 3.22
C PHE A 195 2.82 -15.61 2.97
N ALA A 196 3.49 -15.77 1.83
CA ALA A 196 4.67 -14.99 1.49
C ALA A 196 4.28 -13.52 1.25
N ARG A 197 3.29 -13.25 0.39
CA ARG A 197 2.80 -11.88 0.17
C ARG A 197 2.13 -11.31 1.42
N ALA A 198 1.37 -12.12 2.14
CA ALA A 198 0.79 -11.68 3.41
C ALA A 198 1.88 -11.20 4.38
N LEU A 199 3.01 -11.91 4.44
CA LEU A 199 4.14 -11.57 5.30
C LEU A 199 4.79 -10.25 4.90
N ASP A 200 4.99 -10.02 3.61
CA ASP A 200 5.57 -8.77 3.10
C ASP A 200 4.72 -7.55 3.50
N TYR A 201 3.40 -7.62 3.29
CA TYR A 201 2.49 -6.56 3.71
C TYR A 201 2.47 -6.35 5.22
N ARG A 202 2.51 -7.43 6.02
CA ARG A 202 2.57 -7.32 7.49
C ARG A 202 3.87 -6.70 7.96
N ARG A 203 5.02 -7.06 7.38
CA ARG A 203 6.31 -6.46 7.72
C ARG A 203 6.32 -4.97 7.44
N GLU A 204 5.84 -4.56 6.27
CA GLU A 204 5.75 -3.14 5.91
C GLU A 204 4.83 -2.38 6.87
N SER A 205 3.60 -2.88 7.07
CA SER A 205 2.62 -2.27 7.98
C SER A 205 3.16 -2.15 9.41
N PHE A 206 3.76 -3.21 9.93
CA PHE A 206 4.31 -3.24 11.28
C PHE A 206 5.50 -2.27 11.41
N SER A 207 6.41 -2.25 10.44
CA SER A 207 7.56 -1.32 10.47
C SER A 207 7.13 0.15 10.49
N ARG A 208 6.09 0.50 9.73
CA ARG A 208 5.53 1.86 9.68
C ARG A 208 4.79 2.22 10.95
N MET A 209 3.95 1.31 11.46
CA MET A 209 3.17 1.53 12.68
C MET A 209 4.03 1.87 13.90
N PHE A 210 5.25 1.32 13.99
CA PHE A 210 6.15 1.50 15.14
C PHE A 210 7.12 2.69 15.03
N ARG A 211 7.22 3.36 13.87
CA ARG A 211 8.31 4.33 13.64
C ARG A 211 8.36 5.50 14.62
N ASN A 212 7.24 5.92 15.23
CA ASN A 212 7.19 7.09 16.11
C ASN A 212 6.15 6.99 17.25
N LYS A 213 5.78 5.78 17.69
CA LYS A 213 4.78 5.62 18.76
C LYS A 213 5.42 5.67 20.13
N ALA A 214 5.05 6.68 20.93
CA ALA A 214 5.43 6.78 22.34
C ALA A 214 4.72 5.76 23.23
N ARG A 215 3.51 5.33 22.83
CA ARG A 215 2.71 4.34 23.56
C ARG A 215 1.94 3.46 22.59
N LEU A 216 1.96 2.16 22.86
CA LEU A 216 1.21 1.16 22.12
C LEU A 216 -0.24 1.11 22.60
N THR A 217 -1.12 0.59 21.74
CA THR A 217 -2.57 0.55 21.93
C THR A 217 -3.10 -0.88 21.75
N PRO A 218 -4.36 -1.16 22.13
CA PRO A 218 -4.98 -2.45 21.85
C PRO A 218 -5.02 -2.81 20.35
N GLU A 219 -5.14 -1.82 19.46
CA GLU A 219 -5.06 -2.05 18.00
C GLU A 219 -3.68 -2.57 17.59
N ASP A 220 -2.60 -2.03 18.19
CA ASP A 220 -1.24 -2.50 17.92
C ASP A 220 -1.06 -3.97 18.36
N ALA A 221 -1.76 -4.41 19.41
CA ALA A 221 -1.75 -5.80 19.86
C ALA A 221 -2.49 -6.71 18.87
N ARG A 222 -3.61 -6.25 18.29
CA ARG A 222 -4.29 -6.97 17.19
C ARG A 222 -3.38 -7.13 15.99
N GLU A 223 -2.65 -6.08 15.61
CA GLU A 223 -1.75 -6.17 14.47
C GLU A 223 -0.49 -6.99 14.74
N CYS A 224 0.05 -6.94 15.95
CA CYS A 224 1.11 -7.86 16.37
C CYS A 224 0.63 -9.32 16.34
N THR A 225 -0.61 -9.58 16.78
CA THR A 225 -1.21 -10.92 16.75
C THR A 225 -1.38 -11.40 15.31
N ALA A 226 -1.91 -10.56 14.42
CA ALA A 226 -2.11 -10.90 13.03
C ALA A 226 -0.77 -11.17 12.32
N PHE A 227 0.26 -10.35 12.57
CA PHE A 227 1.59 -10.56 12.05
C PHE A 227 2.23 -11.85 12.57
N GLY A 228 2.17 -12.09 13.89
CA GLY A 228 2.64 -13.33 14.51
C GLY A 228 1.97 -14.58 13.92
N ARG A 229 0.67 -14.51 13.63
CA ARG A 229 -0.07 -15.60 12.97
C ARG A 229 0.49 -15.90 11.57
N VAL A 230 0.75 -14.88 10.76
CA VAL A 230 1.32 -15.06 9.42
C VAL A 230 2.72 -15.68 9.50
N LEU A 231 3.55 -15.23 10.44
CA LEU A 231 4.88 -15.79 10.66
C LEU A 231 4.83 -17.27 11.03
N ILE A 232 3.95 -17.67 11.96
CA ILE A 232 3.79 -19.07 12.37
C ILE A 232 3.34 -19.92 11.18
N GLN A 233 2.34 -19.47 10.42
CA GLN A 233 1.81 -20.21 9.26
C GLN A 233 2.83 -20.34 8.12
N ASN A 234 3.78 -19.42 8.03
CA ASN A 234 4.89 -19.46 7.07
C ASN A 234 6.16 -20.15 7.66
N GLY A 235 6.06 -20.78 8.83
CA GLY A 235 7.17 -21.53 9.44
C GLY A 235 8.26 -20.68 10.11
N HIS A 236 8.10 -19.36 10.18
CA HIS A 236 9.04 -18.44 10.83
C HIS A 236 8.84 -18.38 12.35
N LEU A 237 8.91 -19.54 13.02
CA LEU A 237 8.57 -19.68 14.45
C LEU A 237 9.47 -18.86 15.38
N VAL A 238 10.77 -18.79 15.12
CA VAL A 238 11.72 -18.03 15.95
C VAL A 238 11.44 -16.53 15.87
N GLU A 239 11.12 -16.03 14.68
CA GLU A 239 10.76 -14.62 14.46
C GLU A 239 9.41 -14.31 15.12
N ALA A 240 8.41 -15.19 14.96
CA ALA A 240 7.12 -15.06 15.65
C ALA A 240 7.28 -14.98 17.17
N ARG A 241 8.09 -15.89 17.75
CA ARG A 241 8.40 -15.89 19.19
C ARG A 241 9.02 -14.57 19.62
N GLY A 242 10.03 -14.10 18.88
CA GLY A 242 10.72 -12.84 19.18
C GLY A 242 9.79 -11.63 19.13
N LEU A 243 8.96 -11.55 18.08
CA LEU A 243 7.95 -10.52 17.90
C LEU A 243 6.94 -10.48 19.06
N LEU A 244 6.30 -11.61 19.35
CA LEU A 244 5.22 -11.70 20.33
C LEU A 244 5.75 -11.47 21.76
N LYS A 245 6.92 -12.03 22.09
CA LYS A 245 7.60 -11.80 23.36
C LYS A 245 7.99 -10.33 23.53
N GLY A 246 8.58 -9.74 22.49
CA GLY A 246 8.99 -8.34 22.48
C GLY A 246 7.80 -7.40 22.69
N PHE A 247 6.71 -7.60 21.95
CA PHE A 247 5.49 -6.81 22.12
C PHE A 247 4.94 -6.89 23.54
N ARG A 248 4.81 -8.11 24.09
CA ARG A 248 4.32 -8.32 25.45
C ARG A 248 5.16 -7.59 26.49
N ALA A 249 6.49 -7.65 26.38
CA ALA A 249 7.41 -6.96 27.27
C ALA A 249 7.26 -5.42 27.20
N MET A 250 6.99 -4.87 26.01
CA MET A 250 6.80 -3.42 25.85
C MET A 250 5.51 -2.88 26.50
N VAL A 251 4.47 -3.71 26.61
CA VAL A 251 3.15 -3.27 27.10
C VAL A 251 2.82 -3.75 28.52
N GLU A 252 3.67 -4.59 29.12
CA GLU A 252 3.42 -5.28 30.40
C GLU A 252 2.94 -4.35 31.52
N SER A 253 3.50 -3.15 31.62
CA SER A 253 3.20 -2.20 32.69
C SER A 253 1.85 -1.49 32.56
N TYR A 254 1.16 -1.59 31.41
CA TYR A 254 -0.08 -0.85 31.17
C TYR A 254 -1.12 -1.55 30.28
N SER A 255 -0.89 -2.81 29.87
CA SER A 255 -1.85 -3.60 29.08
C SER A 255 -2.90 -4.31 29.94
N GLN A 256 -2.97 -4.01 31.25
CA GLN A 256 -3.92 -4.66 32.14
C GLN A 256 -5.36 -4.38 31.68
N GLY A 257 -6.11 -5.44 31.39
CA GLY A 257 -7.49 -5.37 30.90
C GLY A 257 -7.64 -5.32 29.37
N TRP A 258 -6.55 -5.33 28.60
CA TRP A 258 -6.64 -5.42 27.14
C TRP A 258 -7.02 -6.85 26.73
N ARG A 259 -8.21 -7.01 26.14
CA ARG A 259 -8.70 -8.32 25.68
C ARG A 259 -7.85 -8.87 24.54
N GLU A 260 -7.30 -7.97 23.74
CA GLU A 260 -6.43 -8.21 22.59
C GLU A 260 -5.11 -8.89 22.98
N MET A 261 -4.73 -8.86 24.27
CA MET A 261 -3.56 -9.58 24.75
C MET A 261 -3.79 -11.09 24.84
N HIS A 262 -5.02 -11.58 24.96
CA HIS A 262 -5.26 -13.02 25.06
C HIS A 262 -4.93 -13.74 23.74
N PRO A 263 -5.40 -13.29 22.56
CA PRO A 263 -4.97 -13.89 21.28
C PRO A 263 -3.46 -13.83 21.06
N LEU A 264 -2.82 -12.73 21.45
CA LEU A 264 -1.36 -12.56 21.36
C LEU A 264 -0.63 -13.59 22.22
N CYS A 265 -0.99 -13.70 23.50
CA CYS A 265 -0.38 -14.63 24.45
C CYS A 265 -0.62 -16.09 24.06
N MET A 266 -1.76 -16.41 23.46
CA MET A 266 -2.01 -17.74 22.93
C MET A 266 -1.11 -18.06 21.75
N LEU A 267 -0.96 -17.16 20.76
CA LEU A 267 -0.04 -17.37 19.64
C LEU A 267 1.40 -17.48 20.13
N PHE A 268 1.76 -16.71 21.17
CA PHE A 268 3.07 -16.82 21.80
C PHE A 268 3.26 -18.23 22.40
N GLY A 269 2.30 -18.70 23.20
CA GLY A 269 2.32 -20.05 23.73
C GLY A 269 2.37 -21.14 22.66
N TRP A 270 1.69 -20.93 21.52
CA TRP A 270 1.77 -21.85 20.39
C TRP A 270 3.18 -21.86 19.77
N SER A 271 3.79 -20.68 19.59
CA SER A 271 5.18 -20.62 19.11
C SER A 271 6.16 -21.30 20.05
N GLU A 272 5.95 -21.21 21.37
CA GLU A 272 6.77 -21.91 22.36
C GLU A 272 6.58 -23.44 22.29
N LEU A 273 5.35 -23.93 22.12
CA LEU A 273 5.07 -25.36 21.92
C LEU A 273 5.79 -25.91 20.68
N GLU A 274 5.65 -25.25 19.54
CA GLU A 274 6.26 -25.71 18.27
C GLU A 274 7.80 -25.62 18.32
N LEU A 275 8.36 -24.79 19.19
CA LEU A 275 9.81 -24.71 19.45
C LEU A 275 10.30 -25.68 20.56
N GLY A 276 9.42 -26.50 21.13
CA GLY A 276 9.76 -27.53 22.12
C GLY A 276 9.62 -27.11 23.59
N ASN A 277 9.21 -25.87 23.88
CA ASN A 277 9.01 -25.36 25.24
C ASN A 277 7.61 -25.73 25.77
N MET A 278 7.40 -27.03 25.97
CA MET A 278 6.06 -27.61 26.12
C MET A 278 5.27 -27.06 27.31
N LEU A 279 5.90 -26.96 28.48
CA LEU A 279 5.24 -26.55 29.72
C LEU A 279 4.79 -25.08 29.67
N GLU A 280 5.70 -24.19 29.26
CA GLU A 280 5.41 -22.75 29.17
C GLU A 280 4.36 -22.48 28.09
N GLY A 281 4.54 -23.06 26.89
CA GLY A 281 3.62 -22.88 25.78
C GLY A 281 2.20 -23.33 26.11
N ARG A 282 2.06 -24.49 26.75
CA ARG A 282 0.76 -25.01 27.20
C ARG A 282 0.11 -24.11 28.25
N SER A 283 0.86 -23.73 29.28
CA SER A 283 0.35 -22.86 30.35
C SER A 283 -0.20 -21.56 29.80
N LEU A 284 0.50 -20.94 28.85
CA LEU A 284 0.07 -19.70 28.19
C LEU A 284 -1.20 -19.89 27.37
N ILE A 285 -1.31 -20.99 26.62
CA ILE A 285 -2.49 -21.30 25.81
C ILE A 285 -3.71 -21.53 26.70
N GLU A 286 -3.59 -22.36 27.74
CA GLU A 286 -4.70 -22.67 28.66
C GLU A 286 -5.22 -21.42 29.37
N GLN A 287 -4.31 -20.60 29.92
CA GLN A 287 -4.67 -19.34 30.58
C GLN A 287 -5.33 -18.37 29.61
N SER A 288 -4.79 -18.22 28.40
CA SER A 288 -5.33 -17.27 27.42
C SER A 288 -6.71 -17.69 26.92
N PHE A 289 -6.89 -18.99 26.63
CA PHE A 289 -8.17 -19.53 26.12
C PHE A 289 -9.33 -19.33 27.10
N ALA A 290 -9.07 -19.45 28.41
CA ALA A 290 -10.08 -19.24 29.45
C ALA A 290 -10.70 -17.84 29.42
N HIS A 291 -9.97 -16.83 28.93
CA HIS A 291 -10.40 -15.43 28.90
C HIS A 291 -10.81 -14.92 27.51
N MET A 292 -10.78 -15.77 26.49
CA MET A 292 -11.26 -15.43 25.15
C MET A 292 -12.78 -15.45 25.04
N ASP A 293 -13.31 -14.64 24.12
CA ASP A 293 -14.70 -14.74 23.67
C ASP A 293 -14.92 -15.97 22.78
N ASP A 294 -16.19 -16.28 22.51
CA ASP A 294 -16.58 -17.50 21.77
C ASP A 294 -16.06 -17.52 20.33
N GLU A 295 -15.96 -16.36 19.68
CA GLU A 295 -15.42 -16.26 18.32
C GLU A 295 -13.95 -16.66 18.29
N HIS A 296 -13.13 -16.09 19.18
CA HIS A 296 -11.72 -16.41 19.28
C HIS A 296 -11.49 -17.85 19.74
N ARG A 297 -12.32 -18.37 20.65
CA ARG A 297 -12.24 -19.78 21.09
C ARG A 297 -12.48 -20.75 19.93
N ASN A 298 -13.48 -20.50 19.09
CA ASN A 298 -13.76 -21.35 17.94
C ASN A 298 -12.60 -21.38 16.94
N LEU A 299 -12.00 -20.21 16.67
CA LEU A 299 -10.86 -20.08 15.76
C LEU A 299 -9.57 -20.73 16.30
N THR A 300 -9.47 -20.95 17.61
CA THR A 300 -8.24 -21.39 18.29
C THR A 300 -8.35 -22.76 18.96
N ALA A 301 -9.53 -23.38 18.94
CA ALA A 301 -9.76 -24.70 19.53
C ALA A 301 -8.77 -25.76 19.02
N GLY A 302 -8.39 -25.72 17.74
CA GLY A 302 -7.39 -26.63 17.18
C GLY A 302 -6.00 -26.51 17.83
N ILE A 303 -5.59 -25.30 18.22
CA ILE A 303 -4.31 -25.06 18.91
C ILE A 303 -4.37 -25.68 20.31
N VAL A 304 -5.48 -25.49 21.03
CA VAL A 304 -5.69 -26.06 22.37
C VAL A 304 -5.70 -27.59 22.32
N LEU A 305 -6.41 -28.18 21.36
CA LEU A 305 -6.42 -29.63 21.17
C LEU A 305 -5.03 -30.18 20.89
N ARG A 306 -4.25 -29.53 20.02
CA ARG A 306 -2.87 -29.91 19.75
C ARG A 306 -2.00 -29.80 21.01
N ALA A 307 -2.16 -28.73 21.79
CA ALA A 307 -1.46 -28.56 23.07
C ALA A 307 -1.81 -29.67 24.08
N ALA A 308 -3.07 -30.11 24.11
CA ALA A 308 -3.52 -31.20 24.97
C ALA A 308 -2.93 -32.56 24.54
N LEU A 309 -2.85 -32.84 23.23
CA LEU A 309 -2.25 -34.07 22.70
C LEU A 309 -0.77 -34.21 23.06
N TYR A 310 -0.01 -33.09 23.04
CA TYR A 310 1.39 -33.09 23.50
C TYR A 310 1.55 -33.45 24.98
N ALA A 311 0.49 -33.36 25.79
CA ALA A 311 0.51 -33.75 27.19
C ALA A 311 0.22 -35.24 27.44
N GLY A 312 0.04 -36.05 26.38
CA GLY A 312 -0.23 -37.48 26.49
C GLY A 312 -1.60 -37.82 27.10
N LYS A 313 -2.58 -36.92 26.95
CA LYS A 313 -4.00 -37.14 27.28
C LYS A 313 -4.81 -37.39 26.02
#